data_AF-A0A7S1D4A9-F1
#
_entry.id   AF-A0A7S1D4A9-F1
#
_cell.length_a   1.000
_cell.length_b   1.000
_cell.length_c   1.000
_cell.angle_alpha   90.00
_cell.angle_beta   90.00
_cell.angle_gamma   90.00
#
_symmetry.space_group_name_H-M   'P 1'
#
loop_
_entity.id
_entity.type
_entity.pdbx_description
1 polymer ?
#
loop_
_entity_poly.entity_id
_entity_poly.type
_entity_poly.pdbx_seq_one_letter_code
_entity_poly.pdbx_strand_id
1 'polypeptide(L)'
;KTMWREDDEMEHTTMETVKSVHFPQEELIARVVLELPSISDFTADDRRRQWLRKNDFVRIKETAKETAKLARRSGFGVLLNLDESTEDLQENLRIWSRNGNCRRGLEMYIDADHSEHRSQRKYASIDAVLRTQELLRSIQADEETIACKIAAVYGKTTGEAKQFAYMVGKADAYAALKEVVVSSSRRIPKHRMSSMAAIAHGYRDTFPSPSKLARVEKGDPHDTSSPYHGSIAVSHQR
;
A
#
# COMPACT_ATOMS: atom_id res chain seq x y z
N LYS A 1 -26.59 -54.02 -37.11
CA LYS A 1 -27.49 -53.97 -35.93
C LYS A 1 -26.57 -53.77 -34.73
N THR A 2 -26.39 -52.51 -34.35
CA THR A 2 -25.30 -52.01 -33.52
C THR A 2 -25.59 -52.24 -32.04
N MET A 3 -24.56 -52.65 -31.33
CA MET A 3 -24.54 -53.15 -29.96
C MET A 3 -24.24 -51.98 -29.02
N TRP A 4 -25.15 -51.68 -28.09
CA TRP A 4 -24.90 -50.72 -27.01
C TRP A 4 -24.31 -51.50 -25.82
N ARG A 5 -23.11 -51.10 -25.37
CA ARG A 5 -22.54 -51.50 -24.08
C ARG A 5 -22.75 -50.34 -23.11
N GLU A 6 -23.47 -50.61 -22.04
CA GLU A 6 -23.55 -49.77 -20.84
C GLU A 6 -22.56 -50.37 -19.85
N ASP A 7 -21.49 -49.65 -19.51
CA ASP A 7 -20.63 -49.93 -18.37
C ASP A 7 -20.20 -48.56 -17.79
N ASP A 8 -21.08 -47.95 -16.99
CA ASP A 8 -20.77 -46.79 -16.14
C ASP A 8 -20.35 -47.33 -14.76
N GLU A 9 -19.04 -47.51 -14.57
CA GLU A 9 -18.46 -47.78 -13.26
C GLU A 9 -18.43 -46.47 -12.45
N MET A 10 -19.38 -46.32 -11.53
CA MET A 10 -19.40 -45.24 -10.55
C MET A 10 -18.41 -45.56 -9.42
N GLU A 11 -17.23 -44.94 -9.44
CA GLU A 11 -16.26 -45.00 -8.35
C GLU A 11 -16.82 -44.31 -7.09
N HIS A 12 -17.21 -45.11 -6.10
CA HIS A 12 -17.55 -44.66 -4.76
C HIS A 12 -16.29 -44.15 -4.03
N THR A 13 -15.95 -42.88 -4.25
CA THR A 13 -14.96 -42.18 -3.44
C THR A 13 -15.54 -41.96 -2.04
N THR A 14 -15.09 -42.78 -1.09
CA THR A 14 -15.45 -42.63 0.32
C THR A 14 -14.81 -41.33 0.83
N MET A 15 -15.65 -40.35 1.16
CA MET A 15 -15.20 -39.12 1.80
C MET A 15 -14.71 -39.46 3.21
N GLU A 16 -13.39 -39.49 3.37
CA GLU A 16 -12.75 -39.49 4.68
C GLU A 16 -13.24 -38.26 5.45
N THR A 17 -13.87 -38.49 6.58
CA THR A 17 -14.30 -37.45 7.51
C THR A 17 -13.07 -36.78 8.09
N VAL A 18 -12.70 -35.64 7.49
CA VAL A 18 -11.68 -34.75 8.04
C VAL A 18 -12.14 -34.34 9.43
N LYS A 19 -11.43 -34.80 10.46
CA LYS A 19 -11.67 -34.37 11.84
C LYS A 19 -11.45 -32.86 11.90
N SER A 20 -12.53 -32.09 11.97
CA SER A 20 -12.45 -30.65 12.10
C SER A 20 -11.77 -30.32 13.43
N VAL A 21 -10.68 -29.57 13.36
CA VAL A 21 -9.99 -29.05 14.53
C VAL A 21 -10.73 -27.78 14.91
N HIS A 22 -11.64 -27.89 15.88
CA HIS A 22 -12.33 -26.75 16.45
C HIS A 22 -11.33 -25.86 17.18
N PHE A 23 -11.05 -24.67 16.63
CA PHE A 23 -10.22 -23.66 17.28
C PHE A 23 -11.12 -22.78 18.16
N PRO A 24 -10.93 -22.75 19.49
CA PRO A 24 -11.72 -21.90 20.41
C PRO A 24 -11.63 -20.38 20.14
N GLN A 25 -10.80 -19.99 19.18
CA GLN A 25 -10.47 -18.61 18.83
C GLN A 25 -11.49 -17.98 17.88
N GLU A 26 -12.30 -18.76 17.18
CA GLU A 26 -13.29 -18.23 16.22
C GLU A 26 -14.51 -17.60 16.91
N GLU A 27 -15.00 -18.21 18.00
CA GLU A 27 -16.01 -17.59 18.87
C GLU A 27 -15.48 -16.34 19.58
N LEU A 28 -14.18 -16.32 19.91
CA LEU A 28 -13.52 -15.16 20.51
C LEU A 28 -13.42 -14.00 19.52
N ILE A 29 -13.13 -14.25 18.25
CA ILE A 29 -13.05 -13.18 17.23
C ILE A 29 -14.44 -12.60 16.95
N ALA A 30 -15.48 -13.45 16.84
CA ALA A 30 -16.86 -13.00 16.67
C ALA A 30 -17.38 -12.20 17.89
N ARG A 31 -17.02 -12.62 19.12
CA ARG A 31 -17.27 -11.82 20.33
C ARG A 31 -16.52 -10.50 20.34
N VAL A 32 -15.24 -10.48 19.99
CA VAL A 32 -14.40 -9.26 20.01
C VAL A 32 -14.96 -8.18 19.07
N VAL A 33 -15.57 -8.55 17.95
CA VAL A 33 -16.20 -7.57 17.03
C VAL A 33 -17.54 -7.03 17.57
N LEU A 34 -18.30 -7.85 18.31
CA LEU A 34 -19.57 -7.45 18.94
C LEU A 34 -19.39 -6.73 20.29
N GLU A 35 -18.24 -6.89 20.93
CA GLU A 35 -17.87 -6.28 22.20
C GLU A 35 -16.99 -5.03 22.05
N LEU A 36 -16.82 -4.50 20.82
CA LEU A 36 -16.11 -3.23 20.67
C LEU A 36 -16.89 -2.13 21.39
N PRO A 37 -16.35 -1.55 22.47
CA PRO A 37 -17.04 -0.50 23.20
C PRO A 37 -17.35 0.65 22.25
N SER A 38 -18.59 1.10 22.28
CA SER A 38 -18.98 2.32 21.60
C SER A 38 -18.12 3.47 22.12
N ILE A 39 -17.87 4.49 21.29
CA ILE A 39 -17.13 5.70 21.70
C ILE A 39 -17.74 6.35 22.97
N SER A 40 -19.05 6.14 23.18
CA SER A 40 -19.78 6.55 24.39
C SER A 40 -19.30 5.86 25.67
N ASP A 41 -18.79 4.64 25.56
CA ASP A 41 -18.50 3.74 26.68
C ASP A 41 -17.12 4.03 27.30
N PHE A 42 -16.29 4.81 26.60
CA PHE A 42 -15.00 5.26 27.11
C PHE A 42 -15.18 6.34 28.16
N THR A 43 -14.57 6.15 29.33
CA THR A 43 -14.58 7.16 30.40
C THR A 43 -13.78 8.40 29.99
N ALA A 44 -13.95 9.50 30.73
CA ALA A 44 -13.11 10.69 30.54
C ALA A 44 -11.63 10.43 30.86
N ASP A 45 -11.32 9.39 31.63
CA ASP A 45 -9.93 8.97 31.90
C ASP A 45 -9.38 8.15 30.73
N ASP A 46 -10.16 7.22 30.15
CA ASP A 46 -9.76 6.47 28.96
C ASP A 46 -9.54 7.39 27.74
N ARG A 47 -10.42 8.40 27.59
CA ARG A 47 -10.23 9.46 26.59
C ARG A 47 -8.97 10.28 26.82
N ARG A 48 -8.54 10.46 28.08
CA ARG A 48 -7.28 11.12 28.43
C ARG A 48 -6.06 10.21 28.22
N ARG A 49 -6.22 8.89 28.42
CA ARG A 49 -5.22 7.84 28.17
C ARG A 49 -5.13 7.42 26.70
N GLN A 50 -5.94 7.99 25.80
CA GLN A 50 -5.79 7.77 24.36
C GLN A 50 -4.34 8.04 23.96
N TRP A 51 -3.72 7.05 23.32
CA TRP A 51 -2.33 7.10 22.88
C TRP A 51 -2.08 8.25 21.90
N LEU A 52 -3.13 8.71 21.21
CA LEU A 52 -3.15 9.91 20.37
C LEU A 52 -4.48 10.65 20.49
N ARG A 53 -4.43 11.96 20.77
CA ARG A 53 -5.61 12.84 20.67
C ARG A 53 -5.89 13.15 19.19
N LYS A 54 -7.13 13.49 18.85
CA LYS A 54 -7.52 13.94 17.50
C LYS A 54 -6.59 15.04 16.96
N ASN A 55 -6.27 16.04 17.79
CA ASN A 55 -5.39 17.14 17.40
C ASN A 55 -3.95 16.67 17.15
N ASP A 56 -3.46 15.68 17.90
CA ASP A 56 -2.14 15.10 17.67
C ASP A 56 -2.11 14.32 16.36
N PHE A 57 -3.16 13.55 16.06
CA PHE A 57 -3.30 12.86 14.79
C PHE A 57 -3.30 13.82 13.60
N VAL A 58 -4.09 14.90 13.67
CA VAL A 58 -4.11 15.94 12.63
C VAL A 58 -2.72 16.56 12.46
N ARG A 59 -2.05 16.93 13.56
CA ARG A 59 -0.69 17.50 13.51
C ARG A 59 0.30 16.53 12.87
N ILE A 60 0.29 15.26 13.27
CA ILE A 60 1.19 14.23 12.71
C ILE A 60 0.92 14.03 11.22
N LYS A 61 -0.35 14.02 10.81
CA LYS A 61 -0.73 13.91 9.40
C LYS A 61 -0.22 15.08 8.57
N GLU A 62 -0.39 16.31 9.04
CA GLU A 62 0.12 17.49 8.33
C GLU A 62 1.66 17.49 8.27
N THR A 63 2.35 17.14 9.36
CA THR A 63 3.80 16.97 9.35
C THR A 63 4.25 15.89 8.36
N ALA A 64 3.51 14.78 8.26
CA ALA A 64 3.78 13.72 7.29
C ALA A 64 3.64 14.22 5.85
N LYS A 65 2.60 14.98 5.54
CA LYS A 65 2.41 15.61 4.22
C LYS A 65 3.53 16.59 3.87
N GLU A 66 3.92 17.45 4.79
CA GLU A 66 5.03 18.39 4.54
C GLU A 66 6.35 17.65 4.34
N THR A 67 6.61 16.61 5.12
CA THR A 67 7.77 15.73 4.93
C THR A 67 7.73 15.09 3.54
N ALA A 68 6.57 14.60 3.11
CA ALA A 68 6.38 14.01 1.80
C ALA A 68 6.62 15.01 0.66
N LYS A 69 6.12 16.25 0.77
CA LYS A 69 6.40 17.32 -0.19
C LYS A 69 7.90 17.58 -0.32
N LEU A 70 8.62 17.64 0.80
CA LEU A 70 10.07 17.82 0.79
C LEU A 70 10.78 16.64 0.12
N ALA A 71 10.41 15.41 0.49
CA ALA A 71 11.00 14.21 -0.10
C ALA A 71 10.75 14.12 -1.61
N ARG A 72 9.54 14.49 -2.07
CA ARG A 72 9.21 14.56 -3.49
C ARG A 72 10.06 15.58 -4.24
N ARG A 73 10.29 16.76 -3.66
CA ARG A 73 11.19 17.79 -4.24
C ARG A 73 12.64 17.32 -4.32
N SER A 74 13.06 16.45 -3.41
CA SER A 74 14.38 15.82 -3.44
C SER A 74 14.48 14.64 -4.43
N GLY A 75 13.44 14.36 -5.21
CA GLY A 75 13.46 13.30 -6.23
C GLY A 75 13.17 11.89 -5.71
N PHE A 76 12.87 11.72 -4.41
CA PHE A 76 12.66 10.39 -3.85
C PHE A 76 11.42 9.68 -4.40
N GLY A 77 10.46 10.41 -4.97
CA GLY A 77 9.27 9.80 -5.58
C GLY A 77 9.60 8.83 -6.73
N VAL A 78 10.72 9.03 -7.43
CA VAL A 78 11.15 8.12 -8.51
C VAL A 78 11.49 6.72 -7.98
N LEU A 79 11.88 6.60 -6.70
CA LEU A 79 12.23 5.32 -6.06
C LEU A 79 10.99 4.48 -5.69
N LEU A 80 9.78 4.98 -5.92
CA LEU A 80 8.53 4.27 -5.61
C LEU A 80 7.83 3.71 -6.85
N ASN A 81 8.53 3.67 -7.99
CA ASN A 81 7.97 3.15 -9.24
C ASN A 81 7.62 1.66 -9.10
N LEU A 82 6.33 1.34 -9.13
CA LEU A 82 5.83 -0.02 -8.93
C LEU A 82 5.92 -0.89 -10.19
N ASP A 83 6.19 -0.30 -11.35
CA ASP A 83 6.27 -1.02 -12.63
C ASP A 83 7.65 -1.67 -12.86
N GLU A 84 8.60 -1.44 -11.96
CA GLU A 84 9.95 -1.99 -12.04
C GLU A 84 10.01 -3.48 -11.70
N SER A 85 11.12 -4.12 -12.08
CA SER A 85 11.39 -5.50 -11.65
C SER A 85 11.40 -5.59 -10.12
N THR A 86 11.07 -6.75 -9.57
CA THR A 86 11.05 -6.94 -8.10
C THR A 86 12.40 -6.65 -7.44
N GLU A 87 13.50 -6.91 -8.15
CA GLU A 87 14.85 -6.65 -7.66
C GLU A 87 15.18 -5.15 -7.64
N ASP A 88 14.86 -4.44 -8.72
CA ASP A 88 15.05 -2.99 -8.84
C ASP A 88 14.20 -2.24 -7.80
N LEU A 89 12.92 -2.61 -7.68
CA LEU A 89 12.03 -2.06 -6.68
C LEU A 89 12.57 -2.31 -5.26
N GLN A 90 13.11 -3.50 -4.98
CA GLN A 90 13.68 -3.80 -3.67
C GLN A 90 14.93 -2.95 -3.36
N GLU A 91 15.78 -2.66 -4.34
CA GLU A 91 16.94 -1.76 -4.17
C GLU A 91 16.50 -0.31 -4.00
N ASN A 92 15.54 0.15 -4.79
CA ASN A 92 14.95 1.48 -4.66
C ASN A 92 14.29 1.67 -3.30
N LEU A 93 13.58 0.66 -2.79
CA LEU A 93 13.06 0.65 -1.42
C LEU A 93 14.16 0.71 -0.35
N ARG A 94 15.33 0.10 -0.57
CA ARG A 94 16.47 0.22 0.37
C ARG A 94 17.04 1.63 0.35
N ILE A 95 17.21 2.24 -0.82
CA ILE A 95 17.65 3.64 -0.94
C ILE A 95 16.64 4.55 -0.25
N TRP A 96 15.35 4.34 -0.51
CA TRP A 96 14.26 5.05 0.13
C TRP A 96 14.32 4.93 1.65
N SER A 97 14.40 3.72 2.19
CA SER A 97 14.36 3.48 3.64
C SER A 97 15.55 4.13 4.35
N ARG A 98 16.73 4.13 3.72
CA ARG A 98 17.95 4.79 4.24
C ARG A 98 17.87 6.31 4.27
N ASN A 99 17.16 6.94 3.33
CA ASN A 99 17.15 8.40 3.19
C ASN A 99 15.82 9.04 3.66
N GLY A 100 14.74 8.28 3.70
CA GLY A 100 13.39 8.71 4.09
C GLY A 100 13.14 8.70 5.60
N ASN A 101 14.19 8.53 6.42
CA ASN A 101 14.11 8.37 7.88
C ASN A 101 13.12 7.26 8.32
N CYS A 102 13.06 6.15 7.57
CA CYS A 102 12.25 4.96 7.93
C CYS A 102 10.75 5.24 8.19
N ARG A 103 10.16 6.24 7.53
CA ARG A 103 8.75 6.60 7.78
C ARG A 103 7.80 5.83 6.87
N ARG A 104 7.49 4.59 7.28
CA ARG A 104 6.44 3.77 6.68
C ARG A 104 5.12 4.55 6.57
N GLY A 105 4.45 4.45 5.43
CA GLY A 105 3.22 5.18 5.13
C GLY A 105 3.43 6.52 4.43
N LEU A 106 4.66 7.05 4.36
CA LEU A 106 4.94 8.26 3.57
C LEU A 106 4.86 8.02 2.06
N GLU A 107 5.03 6.77 1.61
CA GLU A 107 4.92 6.42 0.19
C GLU A 107 3.61 6.91 -0.41
N MET A 108 2.52 6.85 0.35
CA MET A 108 1.17 7.25 -0.08
C MET A 108 1.00 8.76 -0.27
N TYR A 109 1.90 9.58 0.30
CA TYR A 109 1.84 11.04 0.17
C TYR A 109 2.84 11.56 -0.87
N ILE A 110 3.82 10.75 -1.25
CA ILE A 110 4.89 11.14 -2.16
C ILE A 110 4.47 10.82 -3.59
N ASP A 111 3.88 9.64 -3.79
CA ASP A 111 3.36 9.20 -5.08
C ASP A 111 1.83 9.08 -5.01
N ALA A 112 1.15 9.86 -5.86
CA ALA A 112 -0.30 9.88 -5.94
C ALA A 112 -0.85 8.62 -6.60
N ASP A 113 -0.14 8.09 -7.59
CA ASP A 113 -0.56 6.90 -8.35
C ASP A 113 -0.44 5.67 -7.47
N HIS A 114 0.63 5.57 -6.67
CA HIS A 114 0.76 4.54 -5.64
C HIS A 114 -0.37 4.60 -4.61
N SER A 115 -0.73 5.81 -4.17
CA SER A 115 -1.80 6.05 -3.19
C SER A 115 -3.17 5.64 -3.73
N GLU A 116 -3.44 6.00 -4.99
CA GLU A 116 -4.65 5.62 -5.71
C GLU A 116 -4.71 4.11 -5.91
N HIS A 117 -3.63 3.49 -6.42
CA HIS A 117 -3.54 2.05 -6.62
C HIS A 117 -3.82 1.28 -5.33
N ARG A 118 -3.21 1.68 -4.20
CA ARG A 118 -3.50 1.10 -2.88
C ARG A 118 -4.95 1.24 -2.48
N SER A 119 -5.54 2.41 -2.72
CA SER A 119 -6.95 2.67 -2.40
C SER A 119 -7.88 1.79 -3.23
N GLN A 120 -7.65 1.70 -4.54
CA GLN A 120 -8.39 0.83 -5.45
C GLN A 120 -8.28 -0.64 -5.02
N ARG A 121 -7.07 -1.12 -4.72
CA ARG A 121 -6.85 -2.50 -4.23
C ARG A 121 -7.56 -2.77 -2.90
N LYS A 122 -7.56 -1.81 -1.98
CA LYS A 122 -8.30 -1.92 -0.72
C LYS A 122 -9.81 -2.03 -0.96
N TYR A 123 -10.38 -1.20 -1.82
CA TYR A 123 -11.81 -1.29 -2.11
C TYR A 123 -12.16 -2.57 -2.85
N ALA A 124 -11.31 -3.01 -3.79
CA ALA A 124 -11.49 -4.27 -4.50
C ALA A 124 -11.45 -5.49 -3.57
N SER A 125 -10.56 -5.51 -2.57
CA SER A 125 -10.53 -6.62 -1.60
C SER A 125 -11.75 -6.63 -0.69
N ILE A 126 -12.25 -5.45 -0.27
CA ILE A 126 -13.48 -5.32 0.50
C ILE A 126 -14.68 -5.82 -0.32
N ASP A 127 -14.84 -5.32 -1.55
CA ASP A 127 -15.93 -5.71 -2.45
C ASP A 127 -15.91 -7.21 -2.76
N ALA A 128 -14.74 -7.78 -3.03
CA ALA A 128 -14.59 -9.22 -3.27
C ALA A 128 -15.02 -10.07 -2.06
N VAL A 129 -14.64 -9.66 -0.84
CA VAL A 129 -15.06 -10.35 0.39
C VAL A 129 -16.57 -10.25 0.59
N LEU A 130 -17.15 -9.05 0.45
CA LEU A 130 -18.58 -8.82 0.64
C LEU A 130 -19.43 -9.61 -0.37
N ARG A 131 -19.07 -9.60 -1.66
CA ARG A 131 -19.76 -10.39 -2.69
C ARG A 131 -19.66 -11.88 -2.44
N THR A 132 -18.50 -12.36 -1.99
CA THR A 132 -18.32 -13.77 -1.64
C THR A 132 -19.19 -14.15 -0.46
N GLN A 133 -19.24 -13.30 0.57
CA GLN A 133 -20.08 -13.51 1.74
C GLN A 133 -21.57 -13.52 1.38
N GLU A 134 -22.03 -12.58 0.54
CA GLU A 134 -23.41 -12.51 0.06
C GLU A 134 -23.78 -13.77 -0.74
N LEU A 135 -22.93 -14.20 -1.67
CA LEU A 135 -23.14 -15.40 -2.45
C LEU A 135 -23.25 -16.65 -1.57
N LEU A 136 -22.31 -16.85 -0.64
CA LEU A 136 -22.30 -18.04 0.23
C LEU A 136 -23.50 -18.07 1.18
N ARG A 137 -23.94 -16.90 1.67
CA ARG A 137 -25.18 -16.79 2.45
C ARG A 137 -26.42 -17.07 1.61
N SER A 138 -26.45 -16.64 0.35
CA SER A 138 -27.59 -16.90 -0.54
C SER A 138 -27.82 -18.39 -0.83
N ILE A 139 -26.74 -19.18 -0.81
CA ILE A 139 -26.80 -20.64 -0.96
C ILE A 139 -26.86 -21.39 0.39
N GLN A 140 -27.03 -20.66 1.50
CA GLN A 140 -27.09 -21.20 2.86
C GLN A 140 -25.87 -22.09 3.21
N ALA A 141 -24.68 -21.70 2.76
CA ALA A 141 -23.45 -22.37 3.17
C ALA A 141 -23.27 -22.28 4.70
N ASP A 142 -22.66 -23.30 5.29
CA ASP A 142 -22.31 -23.29 6.70
C ASP A 142 -21.19 -22.26 7.00
N GLU A 143 -21.10 -21.85 8.26
CA GLU A 143 -20.17 -20.80 8.70
C GLU A 143 -18.69 -21.17 8.50
N GLU A 144 -18.33 -22.46 8.61
CA GLU A 144 -16.96 -22.93 8.39
C GLU A 144 -16.57 -22.77 6.92
N THR A 145 -17.46 -23.17 6.00
CA THR A 145 -17.30 -22.95 4.56
C THR A 145 -17.20 -21.46 4.23
N ILE A 146 -18.05 -20.62 4.84
CA ILE A 146 -18.01 -19.16 4.65
C ILE A 146 -16.65 -18.60 5.06
N ALA A 147 -16.19 -18.92 6.27
CA ALA A 147 -14.92 -18.45 6.80
C ALA A 147 -13.73 -18.87 5.92
N CYS A 148 -13.67 -20.15 5.54
CA CYS A 148 -12.61 -20.68 4.68
C CYS A 148 -12.55 -19.98 3.32
N LYS A 149 -13.71 -19.76 2.69
CA LYS A 149 -13.77 -19.11 1.37
C LYS A 149 -13.46 -17.62 1.44
N ILE A 150 -13.94 -16.91 2.46
CA ILE A 150 -13.60 -15.51 2.70
C ILE A 150 -12.08 -15.36 2.91
N ALA A 151 -11.47 -16.22 3.73
CA ALA A 151 -10.04 -16.21 3.97
C ALA A 151 -9.24 -16.44 2.67
N ALA A 152 -9.68 -17.38 1.83
CA ALA A 152 -9.05 -17.65 0.54
C ALA A 152 -9.15 -16.45 -0.42
N VAL A 153 -10.33 -15.83 -0.53
CA VAL A 153 -10.56 -14.64 -1.39
C VAL A 153 -9.76 -13.45 -0.89
N TYR A 154 -9.78 -13.19 0.42
CA TYR A 154 -8.97 -12.12 1.01
C TYR A 154 -7.48 -12.36 0.81
N GLY A 155 -7.02 -13.60 1.01
CA GLY A 155 -5.63 -14.01 0.76
C GLY A 155 -5.18 -13.72 -0.66
N LYS A 156 -6.00 -14.07 -1.65
CA LYS A 156 -5.74 -13.85 -3.07
C LYS A 156 -5.73 -12.35 -3.43
N THR A 157 -6.72 -11.59 -2.97
CA THR A 157 -6.88 -10.17 -3.31
C THR A 157 -5.86 -9.26 -2.63
N THR A 158 -5.26 -9.71 -1.52
CA THR A 158 -4.25 -8.92 -0.78
C THR A 158 -2.80 -9.37 -1.02
N GLY A 159 -2.56 -10.32 -1.93
CA GLY A 159 -1.24 -10.90 -2.18
C GLY A 159 -0.16 -9.86 -2.52
N GLU A 160 -0.45 -8.97 -3.48
CA GLU A 160 0.48 -7.90 -3.87
C GLU A 160 0.77 -6.93 -2.72
N ALA A 161 -0.25 -6.52 -1.97
CA ALA A 161 -0.09 -5.63 -0.83
C ALA A 161 0.77 -6.26 0.28
N LYS A 162 0.61 -7.57 0.52
CA LYS A 162 1.46 -8.35 1.44
C LYS A 162 2.91 -8.41 0.94
N GLN A 163 3.11 -8.68 -0.35
CA GLN A 163 4.44 -8.73 -0.96
C GLN A 163 5.14 -7.38 -0.86
N PHE A 164 4.45 -6.28 -1.19
CA PHE A 164 5.00 -4.94 -1.05
C PHE A 164 5.35 -4.61 0.40
N ALA A 165 4.45 -4.89 1.35
CA ALA A 165 4.72 -4.69 2.77
C ALA A 165 5.94 -5.49 3.26
N TYR A 166 6.13 -6.70 2.75
CA TYR A 166 7.29 -7.53 3.03
C TYR A 166 8.60 -6.93 2.48
N MET A 167 8.59 -6.43 1.24
CA MET A 167 9.74 -5.76 0.62
C MET A 167 10.15 -4.48 1.36
N VAL A 168 9.17 -3.68 1.79
CA VAL A 168 9.40 -2.51 2.65
C VAL A 168 10.03 -2.93 3.97
N GLY A 169 9.50 -3.98 4.63
CA GLY A 169 10.07 -4.50 5.88
C GLY A 169 11.51 -4.99 5.73
N LYS A 170 11.85 -5.63 4.60
CA LYS A 170 13.23 -6.00 4.26
C LYS A 170 14.13 -4.78 4.08
N ALA A 171 13.63 -3.74 3.42
CA ALA A 171 14.38 -2.51 3.19
C ALA A 171 14.65 -1.76 4.50
N ASP A 172 13.66 -1.70 5.40
CA ASP A 172 13.80 -1.13 6.75
C ASP A 172 14.84 -1.90 7.58
N ALA A 173 14.75 -3.23 7.60
CA ALA A 173 15.72 -4.07 8.31
C ALA A 173 17.15 -3.87 7.78
N TYR A 174 17.30 -3.76 6.46
CA TYR A 174 18.58 -3.48 5.82
C TYR A 174 19.14 -2.10 6.19
N ALA A 175 18.28 -1.08 6.20
CA ALA A 175 18.67 0.28 6.59
C ALA A 175 19.15 0.31 8.06
N ALA A 176 18.40 -0.32 8.96
CA ALA A 176 18.73 -0.40 10.39
C ALA A 176 20.10 -1.07 10.64
N LEU A 177 20.38 -2.20 9.97
CA LEU A 177 21.68 -2.88 10.09
C LEU A 177 22.85 -1.99 9.64
N LYS A 178 22.69 -1.20 8.57
CA LYS A 178 23.74 -0.30 8.09
C LYS A 178 23.97 0.90 9.02
N GLU A 179 22.91 1.44 9.64
CA GLU A 179 23.05 2.53 10.62
C GLU A 179 23.85 2.08 11.86
N VAL A 180 23.66 0.85 12.32
CA VAL A 180 24.41 0.27 13.44
C VAL A 180 25.90 0.15 13.12
N VAL A 181 26.27 -0.25 11.89
CA VAL A 181 27.67 -0.37 11.46
C VAL A 181 28.37 1.00 11.36
N VAL A 182 27.69 2.01 10.83
CA VAL A 182 28.23 3.38 10.72
C VAL A 182 28.38 4.03 12.10
N SER A 183 27.49 3.73 13.03
CA SER A 183 27.54 4.26 14.40
C SER A 183 28.66 3.62 15.23
N SER A 184 28.94 2.33 14.98
CA SER A 184 30.00 1.57 15.67
C SER A 184 31.42 1.92 15.19
N SER A 185 31.57 2.43 13.95
CA SER A 185 32.85 2.87 13.40
C SER A 185 33.23 4.32 13.75
N ARG A 186 32.37 5.08 14.45
CA ARG A 186 32.67 6.46 14.89
C ARG A 186 33.41 6.55 16.24
N ARG A 187 34.36 5.64 16.49
CA ARG A 187 35.49 5.94 17.38
C ARG A 187 36.66 6.45 16.54
N ILE A 188 36.50 7.65 15.96
CA ILE A 188 37.60 8.33 15.25
C ILE A 188 38.42 9.09 16.30
N PRO A 189 39.74 8.88 16.40
CA PRO A 189 40.62 9.65 17.30
C PRO A 189 40.54 11.14 16.96
N LYS A 190 40.47 12.00 17.98
CA LYS A 190 40.30 13.46 17.90
C LYS A 190 41.40 14.24 17.17
N HIS A 191 42.26 13.61 16.36
CA HIS A 191 43.50 14.24 15.87
C HIS A 191 43.57 14.61 14.39
N ARG A 192 42.48 14.54 13.62
CA ARG A 192 42.47 15.01 12.21
C ARG A 192 41.16 15.68 11.82
N MET A 193 40.93 16.90 12.29
CA MET A 193 39.83 17.78 11.81
C MET A 193 40.35 19.00 11.03
N SER A 194 41.27 18.80 10.09
CA SER A 194 41.75 19.89 9.21
C SER A 194 41.46 19.70 7.72
N SER A 195 41.15 18.49 7.22
CA SER A 195 41.09 18.27 5.76
C SER A 195 39.73 17.91 5.17
N MET A 196 38.63 17.88 5.93
CA MET A 196 37.29 17.53 5.40
C MET A 196 36.38 18.74 5.09
N ALA A 197 36.85 19.97 5.24
CA ALA A 197 36.12 21.16 4.75
C ALA A 197 36.09 21.27 3.21
N ALA A 198 36.87 20.47 2.49
CA ALA A 198 37.00 20.55 1.03
C ALA A 198 35.98 19.71 0.23
N ILE A 199 35.28 18.75 0.84
CA ILE A 199 34.39 17.83 0.09
C ILE A 199 32.92 18.28 0.11
N ALA A 200 32.53 19.17 1.03
CA ALA A 200 31.16 19.70 1.11
C ALA A 200 30.83 20.79 0.06
N HIS A 201 31.81 21.23 -0.73
CA HIS A 201 31.61 22.25 -1.78
C HIS A 201 31.37 21.67 -3.19
N GLY A 202 31.52 20.36 -3.40
CA GLY A 202 31.43 19.75 -4.74
C GLY A 202 30.03 19.35 -5.24
N TYR A 203 28.98 19.48 -4.42
CA TYR A 203 27.60 19.07 -4.77
C TYR A 203 26.63 20.26 -4.89
N ARG A 204 27.13 21.49 -5.09
CA ARG A 204 26.29 22.68 -5.29
C ARG A 204 26.13 23.13 -6.75
N ASP A 205 26.87 22.53 -7.69
CA ASP A 205 26.97 23.06 -9.06
C ASP A 205 26.30 22.21 -10.17
N THR A 206 25.60 21.11 -9.83
CA THR A 206 24.96 20.25 -10.85
C THR A 206 23.44 20.42 -11.02
N PHE A 207 22.81 21.38 -10.33
CA PHE A 207 21.41 21.72 -10.56
C PHE A 207 21.28 23.18 -11.02
N PRO A 208 20.76 23.44 -12.24
CA PRO A 208 20.47 24.81 -12.66
C PRO A 208 19.40 25.42 -11.76
N SER A 209 19.70 26.61 -11.23
CA SER A 209 18.78 27.43 -10.44
C SER A 209 17.46 27.67 -11.19
N PRO A 210 16.27 27.56 -10.54
CA PRO A 210 14.96 27.76 -11.18
C PRO A 210 14.67 29.20 -11.67
N SER A 211 15.64 30.11 -11.61
CA SER A 211 15.47 31.53 -11.91
C SER A 211 15.64 31.90 -13.40
N LYS A 212 15.76 30.93 -14.31
CA LYS A 212 15.94 31.16 -15.76
C LYS A 212 14.85 30.55 -16.67
N LEU A 213 13.62 30.41 -16.19
CA LEU A 213 12.45 30.06 -17.04
C LEU A 213 11.39 31.18 -17.07
N ALA A 214 11.82 32.42 -17.29
CA ALA A 214 10.91 33.54 -17.51
C ALA A 214 11.44 34.46 -18.62
N ARG A 215 11.24 34.04 -19.89
CA ARG A 215 11.00 34.91 -21.06
C ARG A 215 10.94 34.07 -22.32
N VAL A 216 9.74 33.72 -22.77
CA VAL A 216 9.42 33.62 -24.21
C VAL A 216 7.98 34.12 -24.39
N GLU A 217 7.92 35.35 -24.87
CA GLU A 217 6.99 35.95 -25.84
C GLU A 217 5.47 35.73 -25.70
N LYS A 218 4.80 36.86 -25.41
CA LYS A 218 3.39 37.10 -25.73
C LYS A 218 3.23 37.02 -27.26
N GLY A 219 2.50 36.02 -27.73
CA GLY A 219 1.87 36.01 -29.04
C GLY A 219 0.46 36.59 -28.95
N ASP A 220 0.11 37.43 -29.92
CA ASP A 220 -1.14 38.20 -30.00
C ASP A 220 -2.42 37.35 -30.06
N PRO A 221 -3.56 37.87 -29.57
CA PRO A 221 -4.85 37.17 -29.59
C PRO A 221 -5.68 37.60 -30.81
N HIS A 222 -5.53 36.91 -31.94
CA HIS A 222 -6.52 36.92 -33.01
C HIS A 222 -6.43 35.61 -33.80
N ASP A 223 -7.28 34.63 -33.47
CA ASP A 223 -8.07 34.02 -34.53
C ASP A 223 -9.31 33.29 -33.98
N THR A 224 -10.43 33.59 -34.60
CA THR A 224 -11.77 33.08 -34.30
C THR A 224 -12.15 32.12 -35.42
N SER A 225 -12.06 30.81 -35.19
CA SER A 225 -12.77 29.84 -36.02
C SER A 225 -12.94 28.49 -35.31
N SER A 226 -14.13 28.31 -34.72
CA SER A 226 -14.77 27.01 -34.53
C SER A 226 -15.12 26.44 -35.91
N PRO A 227 -14.88 25.14 -36.16
CA PRO A 227 -16.01 24.21 -36.09
C PRO A 227 -15.60 22.80 -35.61
N TYR A 228 -16.49 22.08 -34.93
CA TYR A 228 -16.98 20.77 -35.36
C TYR A 228 -17.92 20.18 -34.32
N HIS A 229 -19.19 20.08 -34.73
CA HIS A 229 -20.20 19.19 -34.18
C HIS A 229 -19.79 17.73 -34.43
N GLY A 230 -19.97 16.88 -33.41
CA GLY A 230 -19.84 15.43 -33.54
C GLY A 230 -20.78 14.73 -32.58
N SER A 231 -22.08 14.77 -32.89
CA SER A 231 -23.10 13.93 -32.27
C SER A 231 -22.86 12.47 -32.65
N ILE A 232 -22.76 11.57 -31.66
CA ILE A 232 -22.91 10.13 -31.89
C ILE A 232 -24.15 9.65 -31.15
N ALA A 233 -25.09 9.16 -31.94
CA ALA A 233 -26.38 8.63 -31.53
C ALA A 233 -26.23 7.24 -30.91
N VAL A 234 -27.06 7.01 -29.91
CA VAL A 234 -27.36 5.71 -29.29
C VAL A 234 -28.28 4.93 -30.22
N SER A 235 -27.89 3.72 -30.63
CA SER A 235 -28.82 2.75 -31.22
C SER A 235 -28.96 1.53 -30.31
N HIS A 236 -30.10 1.43 -29.65
CA HIS A 236 -30.68 0.19 -29.18
C HIS A 236 -31.11 -0.67 -30.38
N GLN A 237 -30.79 -1.96 -30.37
CA GLN A 237 -31.60 -2.96 -31.06
C GLN A 237 -31.81 -4.18 -30.15
N ARG A 238 -33.01 -4.73 -30.32
CA ARG A 238 -33.70 -5.72 -29.51
C ARG A 238 -33.10 -7.12 -29.60
#